data_AF-A0A7W3IY60-F1
#
_entry.id   AF-A0A7W3IY60-F1
#
_cell.length_a   1.000
_cell.length_b   1.000
_cell.length_c   1.000
_cell.angle_alpha   90.00
_cell.angle_beta   90.00
_cell.angle_gamma   90.00
#
_symmetry.space_group_name_H-M   'P 1'
#
loop_
_entity.id
_entity.type
_entity.pdbx_description
1 polymer ?
#
loop_
_entity_poly.entity_id
_entity_poly.type
_entity_poly.pdbx_seq_one_letter_code
_entity_poly.pdbx_strand_id
1 'polypeptide(L)'
;MVSSDDVRRVGLALPRTHKRMVRGRWKLRVGQIVYVAFSRDEQSMGFGFPRAERDGLVDSDPETFFLPPTADLRYQWVCAHLVRLEQDEMRELVTDAWRMCVPKMLHELPEQPAPAAALWAAIERQEWGEVRPLLHPSLHWTDRTVSLRGRSAVLAHLQGHPTPRPPREVEVRDGQVYRWVR
;
A
#
# COMPACT_ATOMS: atom_id res chain seq x y z
N MET A 1 4.51 20.56 6.76
CA MET A 1 3.76 19.74 7.73
C MET A 1 3.23 18.52 7.00
N VAL A 2 3.51 17.32 7.51
CA VAL A 2 3.01 16.07 6.94
C VAL A 2 1.53 15.89 7.31
N SER A 3 0.74 15.44 6.33
CA SER A 3 -0.67 15.11 6.48
C SER A 3 -0.92 13.62 6.21
N SER A 4 -2.11 13.14 6.56
CA SER A 4 -2.51 11.76 6.24
C SER A 4 -2.59 11.49 4.74
N ASP A 5 -2.84 12.52 3.93
CA ASP A 5 -2.83 12.42 2.47
C ASP A 5 -1.42 12.25 1.91
N ASP A 6 -0.39 12.82 2.55
CA ASP A 6 1.01 12.56 2.21
C ASP A 6 1.39 11.10 2.46
N VAL A 7 1.02 10.57 3.63
CA VAL A 7 1.21 9.16 3.98
C VAL A 7 0.48 8.24 3.00
N ARG A 8 -0.77 8.57 2.62
CA ARG A 8 -1.52 7.81 1.61
C ARG A 8 -0.84 7.85 0.25
N ARG A 9 -0.32 9.01 -0.16
CA ARG A 9 0.37 9.18 -1.44
C ARG A 9 1.57 8.24 -1.55
N VAL A 10 2.42 8.23 -0.52
CA VAL A 10 3.58 7.31 -0.45
C VAL A 10 3.09 5.87 -0.41
N GLY A 11 2.25 5.53 0.57
CA GLY A 11 1.90 4.14 0.82
C GLY A 11 1.11 3.49 -0.32
N LEU A 12 0.16 4.19 -0.93
CA LEU A 12 -0.62 3.66 -2.06
C LEU A 12 0.22 3.48 -3.34
N ALA A 13 1.38 4.12 -3.44
CA ALA A 13 2.30 3.90 -4.53
C ALA A 13 3.17 2.64 -4.34
N LEU A 14 3.24 2.12 -3.11
CA LEU A 14 4.02 0.91 -2.81
C LEU A 14 3.34 -0.34 -3.38
N PRO A 15 4.09 -1.28 -3.97
CA PRO A 15 3.54 -2.51 -4.53
C PRO A 15 2.66 -3.28 -3.54
N ARG A 16 1.52 -3.78 -4.03
CA ARG A 16 0.51 -4.55 -3.28
C ARG A 16 -0.19 -3.79 -2.14
N THR A 17 0.04 -2.49 -2.00
CA THR A 17 -0.71 -1.69 -1.04
C THR A 17 -2.13 -1.42 -1.54
N HIS A 18 -3.08 -1.54 -0.63
CA HIS A 18 -4.43 -0.99 -0.80
C HIS A 18 -4.88 -0.32 0.50
N LYS A 19 -5.80 0.66 0.38
CA LYS A 19 -6.44 1.29 1.53
C LYS A 19 -7.72 0.58 1.90
N ARG A 20 -8.00 0.47 3.20
CA ARG A 20 -9.28 -0.06 3.71
C ARG A 20 -9.73 0.71 4.94
N MET A 21 -11.02 1.06 4.97
CA MET A 21 -11.66 1.63 6.16
C MET A 21 -12.09 0.50 7.10
N VAL A 22 -11.68 0.56 8.36
CA VAL A 22 -12.08 -0.41 9.39
C VAL A 22 -12.46 0.35 10.66
N ARG A 23 -13.70 0.21 11.12
CA ARG A 23 -14.22 0.86 12.34
C ARG A 23 -13.95 2.38 12.38
N GLY A 24 -14.14 3.05 11.23
CA GLY A 24 -13.93 4.49 11.07
C GLY A 24 -12.46 4.94 11.08
N ARG A 25 -11.53 4.03 10.79
CA ARG A 25 -10.09 4.34 10.64
C ARG A 25 -9.59 3.84 9.30
N TRP A 26 -8.91 4.70 8.55
CA TRP A 26 -8.23 4.29 7.34
C TRP A 26 -6.96 3.50 7.68
N LYS A 27 -6.70 2.47 6.89
CA LYS A 27 -5.54 1.59 7.04
C LYS A 27 -4.92 1.32 5.68
N LEU A 28 -3.59 1.26 5.64
CA LEU A 28 -2.84 0.75 4.50
C LEU A 28 -2.41 -0.69 4.79
N ARG A 29 -2.57 -1.55 3.79
CA ARG A 29 -2.46 -2.98 3.95
C ARG A 29 -1.75 -3.65 2.78
N VAL A 30 -1.04 -4.72 3.09
CA VAL A 30 -0.52 -5.71 2.13
C VAL A 30 -1.19 -7.04 2.47
N GLY A 31 -1.95 -7.60 1.53
CA GLY A 31 -2.77 -8.78 1.82
C GLY A 31 -3.68 -8.54 3.03
N GLN A 32 -3.53 -9.33 4.09
CA GLN A 32 -4.25 -9.15 5.35
C GLN A 32 -3.49 -8.33 6.40
N ILE A 33 -2.22 -8.01 6.18
CA ILE A 33 -1.37 -7.32 7.14
C ILE A 33 -1.63 -5.82 7.05
N VAL A 34 -1.84 -5.18 8.20
CA VAL A 34 -1.89 -3.71 8.32
C VAL A 34 -0.48 -3.25 8.63
N TYR A 35 0.04 -2.29 7.88
CA TYR A 35 1.37 -1.72 8.12
C TYR A 35 1.33 -0.22 8.44
N VAL A 36 0.23 0.47 8.11
CA VAL A 36 -0.10 1.82 8.61
C VAL A 36 -1.58 1.88 8.99
N ALA A 37 -1.90 2.54 10.10
CA ALA A 37 -3.28 2.84 10.51
C ALA A 37 -3.39 4.26 11.07
N PHE A 38 -4.34 5.04 10.56
CA PHE A 38 -4.57 6.40 11.04
C PHE A 38 -5.44 6.43 12.31
N SER A 39 -5.25 7.46 13.14
CA SER A 39 -6.25 7.86 14.12
C SER A 39 -7.54 8.31 13.43
N ARG A 40 -8.64 8.43 14.19
CA ARG A 40 -9.94 8.82 13.63
C ARG A 40 -9.95 10.24 13.07
N ASP A 41 -9.19 11.14 13.70
CA ASP A 41 -8.96 12.52 13.28
C ASP A 41 -7.80 12.66 12.27
N GLU A 42 -7.17 11.53 11.93
CA GLU A 42 -6.02 11.42 11.03
C GLU A 42 -4.82 12.30 11.38
N GLN A 43 -4.71 12.77 12.62
CA GLN A 43 -3.57 13.58 13.10
C GLN A 43 -2.35 12.74 13.50
N SER A 44 -2.54 11.43 13.65
CA SER A 44 -1.48 10.49 13.98
C SER A 44 -1.62 9.22 13.14
N MET A 45 -0.51 8.52 13.00
CA MET A 45 -0.49 7.18 12.42
C MET A 45 0.22 6.20 13.36
N GLY A 46 -0.31 5.00 13.45
CA GLY A 46 0.46 3.84 13.86
C GLY A 46 1.10 3.21 12.62
N PHE A 47 2.32 2.69 12.77
CA PHE A 47 3.04 2.02 11.69
C PHE A 47 3.83 0.81 12.20
N GLY A 48 4.13 -0.10 11.28
CA GLY A 48 4.95 -1.29 11.56
C GLY A 48 6.36 -0.90 11.97
N PHE A 49 6.83 -1.37 13.12
CA PHE A 49 8.16 -1.05 13.64
C PHE A 49 8.69 -2.16 14.56
N PRO A 50 10.00 -2.47 14.57
CA PRO A 50 10.57 -3.49 15.44
C PRO A 50 10.27 -3.25 16.93
N ARG A 51 9.63 -4.23 17.58
CA ARG A 51 9.25 -4.17 18.99
C ARG A 51 10.44 -3.97 19.91
N ALA A 52 11.60 -4.52 19.56
CA ALA A 52 12.82 -4.41 20.35
C ALA A 52 13.42 -2.99 20.33
N GLU A 53 13.14 -2.20 19.29
CA GLU A 53 13.70 -0.86 19.10
C GLU A 53 12.71 0.25 19.48
N ARG A 54 11.42 -0.10 19.61
CA ARG A 54 10.33 0.85 19.82
C ARG A 54 10.55 1.79 20.99
N ASP A 55 10.95 1.25 22.14
CA ASP A 55 11.09 2.06 23.36
C ASP A 55 12.23 3.08 23.17
N GLY A 56 13.32 2.68 22.48
CA GLY A 56 14.40 3.59 22.11
C GLY A 56 13.97 4.69 21.12
N LEU A 57 13.11 4.38 20.15
CA LEU A 57 12.55 5.39 19.24
C LEU A 57 11.72 6.43 20.02
N VAL A 58 10.85 5.97 20.92
CA VAL A 58 10.02 6.85 21.75
C VAL A 58 10.88 7.70 22.69
N ASP A 59 11.91 7.12 23.31
CA ASP A 59 12.82 7.86 24.18
C ASP A 59 13.66 8.90 23.43
N SER A 60 13.92 8.69 22.13
CA SER A 60 14.70 9.62 21.29
C SER A 60 13.94 10.90 20.95
N ASP A 61 12.63 10.80 20.71
CA ASP A 61 11.74 11.94 20.47
C ASP A 61 10.31 11.60 20.92
N PRO A 62 10.00 11.80 22.23
CA PRO A 62 8.71 11.44 22.81
C PRO A 62 7.59 12.41 22.42
N GLU A 63 7.92 13.54 21.80
CA GLU A 63 6.91 14.48 21.29
C GLU A 63 6.42 14.08 19.90
N THR A 64 7.26 13.38 19.12
CA THR A 64 6.91 12.83 17.82
C THR A 64 6.35 11.42 17.94
N PHE A 65 7.03 10.55 18.70
CA PHE A 65 6.72 9.13 18.79
C PHE A 65 6.09 8.76 20.12
N PHE A 66 5.14 7.82 20.08
CA PHE A 66 4.48 7.33 21.29
C PHE A 66 4.04 5.87 21.16
N LEU A 67 3.86 5.23 22.31
CA LEU A 67 3.41 3.85 22.38
C LEU A 67 1.95 3.70 21.95
N PRO A 68 1.60 2.61 21.23
CA PRO A 68 0.20 2.30 20.96
C PRO A 68 -0.53 1.86 22.26
N PRO A 69 -1.87 1.76 22.23
CA PRO A 69 -2.63 1.23 23.37
C PRO A 69 -2.14 -0.16 23.80
N THR A 70 -2.33 -0.51 25.08
CA THR A 70 -1.82 -1.76 25.68
C THR A 70 -2.15 -3.02 24.87
N ALA A 71 -3.35 -3.09 24.27
CA ALA A 71 -3.79 -4.22 23.45
C ALA A 71 -2.94 -4.42 22.18
N ASP A 72 -2.32 -3.35 21.67
CA ASP A 72 -1.51 -3.36 20.46
C ASP A 72 -0.01 -3.51 20.75
N LEU A 73 0.43 -3.41 22.02
CA LEU A 73 1.85 -3.55 22.40
C LEU A 73 2.45 -4.93 22.06
N ARG A 74 1.60 -5.95 21.82
CA ARG A 74 2.01 -7.29 21.38
C ARG A 74 2.51 -7.34 19.93
N TYR A 75 2.21 -6.31 19.13
CA TYR A 75 2.59 -6.24 17.72
C TYR A 75 3.91 -5.48 17.52
N GLN A 76 4.46 -5.62 16.32
CA GLN A 76 5.59 -4.83 15.81
C GLN A 76 5.06 -3.45 15.39
N TRP A 77 4.84 -2.55 16.36
CA TRP A 77 4.02 -1.35 16.14
C TRP A 77 4.40 -0.20 17.06
N VAL A 78 4.46 1.01 16.50
CA VAL A 78 4.65 2.29 17.20
C VAL A 78 3.78 3.37 16.53
N CYS A 79 3.59 4.51 17.18
CA CYS A 79 2.80 5.62 16.65
C CYS A 79 3.63 6.89 16.53
N ALA A 80 3.23 7.76 15.60
CA ALA A 80 3.79 9.10 15.44
C ALA A 80 2.69 10.16 15.22
N HIS A 81 2.95 11.38 15.70
CA HIS A 81 2.16 12.57 15.37
C HIS A 81 2.57 13.12 14.01
N LEU A 82 1.64 13.18 13.05
CA LEU A 82 1.97 13.56 11.66
C LEU A 82 2.50 14.99 11.57
N VAL A 83 1.98 15.89 12.39
CA VAL A 83 2.41 17.30 12.42
C VAL A 83 3.89 17.48 12.74
N ARG A 84 4.50 16.52 13.44
CA ARG A 84 5.91 16.56 13.86
C ARG A 84 6.87 15.97 12.83
N LEU A 85 6.36 15.16 11.90
CA LEU A 85 7.20 14.48 10.92
C LEU A 85 7.61 15.41 9.78
N GLU A 86 8.83 15.21 9.30
CA GLU A 86 9.27 15.71 8.00
C GLU A 86 8.88 14.74 6.86
N GLN A 87 8.89 15.24 5.62
CA GLN A 87 8.42 14.45 4.47
C GLN A 87 9.30 13.23 4.20
N ASP A 88 10.62 13.37 4.33
CA ASP A 88 11.58 12.29 4.07
C ASP A 88 11.51 11.25 5.19
N GLU A 89 11.46 11.69 6.45
CA GLU A 89 11.25 10.81 7.61
C GLU A 89 9.92 10.03 7.49
N MET A 90 8.80 10.70 7.20
CA MET A 90 7.52 10.03 6.99
C MET A 90 7.61 8.96 5.89
N ARG A 91 8.28 9.28 4.78
CA ARG A 91 8.46 8.35 3.66
C ARG A 91 9.26 7.13 4.09
N GLU A 92 10.35 7.31 4.84
CA GLU A 92 11.16 6.21 5.38
C GLU A 92 10.33 5.31 6.29
N LEU A 93 9.64 5.88 7.28
CA LEU A 93 8.80 5.13 8.22
C LEU A 93 7.71 4.31 7.50
N VAL A 94 7.02 4.91 6.53
CA VAL A 94 5.97 4.24 5.74
C VAL A 94 6.55 3.12 4.88
N THR A 95 7.70 3.36 4.25
CA THR A 95 8.37 2.40 3.37
C THR A 95 8.92 1.22 4.16
N ASP A 96 9.54 1.46 5.31
CA ASP A 96 10.12 0.41 6.14
C ASP A 96 9.03 -0.43 6.83
N ALA A 97 7.95 0.20 7.30
CA ALA A 97 6.78 -0.52 7.76
C ALA A 97 6.20 -1.45 6.68
N TRP A 98 6.15 -0.99 5.42
CA TRP A 98 5.75 -1.82 4.29
C TRP A 98 6.74 -2.96 4.02
N ARG A 99 8.06 -2.70 4.04
CA ARG A 99 9.12 -3.71 3.83
C ARG A 99 9.03 -4.88 4.82
N MET A 100 8.62 -4.61 6.06
CA MET A 100 8.35 -5.65 7.07
C MET A 100 7.20 -6.59 6.68
N CYS A 101 6.33 -6.18 5.75
CA CYS A 101 5.11 -6.90 5.38
C CYS A 101 5.18 -7.54 3.98
N VAL A 102 6.28 -7.37 3.24
CA VAL A 102 6.45 -7.90 1.89
C VAL A 102 7.71 -8.77 1.73
N PRO A 103 7.72 -9.70 0.76
CA PRO A 103 8.95 -10.41 0.37
C PRO A 103 10.02 -9.45 -0.17
N LYS A 104 11.31 -9.75 0.10
CA LYS A 104 12.46 -8.94 -0.33
C LYS A 104 12.48 -8.58 -1.82
N MET A 105 11.97 -9.49 -2.68
CA MET A 105 11.92 -9.23 -4.13
C MET A 105 11.09 -8.00 -4.53
N LEU A 106 10.23 -7.50 -3.63
CA LEU A 106 9.44 -6.30 -3.88
C LEU A 106 10.15 -5.02 -3.46
N HIS A 107 11.14 -5.09 -2.57
CA HIS A 107 11.78 -3.91 -1.96
C HIS A 107 12.41 -2.96 -2.99
N GLU A 108 12.86 -3.52 -4.11
CA GLU A 108 13.54 -2.81 -5.20
C GLU A 108 12.62 -2.48 -6.38
N LEU A 109 11.33 -2.80 -6.30
CA LEU A 109 10.40 -2.44 -7.36
C LEU A 109 10.12 -0.94 -7.32
N PRO A 110 9.99 -0.29 -8.49
CA PRO A 110 9.60 1.10 -8.54
C PRO A 110 8.21 1.28 -7.91
N GLU A 111 8.01 2.45 -7.30
CA GLU A 111 6.69 2.94 -6.95
C GLU A 111 5.78 2.89 -8.19
N GLN A 112 4.53 2.49 -7.99
CA GLN A 112 3.54 2.37 -9.04
C GLN A 112 2.46 3.42 -8.82
N PRO A 113 1.77 3.85 -9.89
CA PRO A 113 0.54 4.61 -9.73
C PRO A 113 -0.44 3.85 -8.82
N ALA A 114 -1.10 4.55 -7.89
CA ALA A 114 -1.97 3.94 -6.89
C ALA A 114 -3.02 2.95 -7.46
N PRO A 115 -3.65 3.20 -8.62
CA PRO A 115 -4.57 2.22 -9.22
C PRO A 115 -3.91 0.89 -9.61
N ALA A 116 -2.63 0.88 -10.00
CA ALA A 116 -1.92 -0.35 -10.35
C ALA A 116 -1.51 -1.16 -9.12
N ALA A 117 -1.01 -0.50 -8.06
CA ALA A 117 -0.75 -1.15 -6.79
C ALA A 117 -2.03 -1.79 -6.20
N ALA A 118 -3.14 -1.05 -6.23
CA ALA A 118 -4.45 -1.53 -5.80
C ALA A 118 -4.96 -2.67 -6.69
N LEU A 119 -4.80 -2.57 -8.01
CA LEU A 119 -5.22 -3.61 -8.96
C LEU A 119 -4.49 -4.92 -8.64
N TRP A 120 -3.18 -4.84 -8.47
CA TRP A 120 -2.38 -6.01 -8.14
C TRP A 120 -2.81 -6.64 -6.81
N ALA A 121 -3.02 -5.83 -5.76
CA ALA A 121 -3.50 -6.30 -4.47
C ALA A 121 -4.86 -7.02 -4.58
N ALA A 122 -5.80 -6.46 -5.36
CA ALA A 122 -7.12 -7.04 -5.59
C ALA A 122 -7.05 -8.37 -6.37
N ILE A 123 -6.16 -8.47 -7.36
CA ILE A 123 -5.93 -9.70 -8.13
C ILE A 123 -5.38 -10.82 -7.23
N GLU A 124 -4.38 -10.53 -6.39
CA GLU A 124 -3.79 -11.52 -5.47
C GLU A 124 -4.80 -12.06 -4.47
N ARG A 125 -5.77 -11.24 -4.08
CA ARG A 125 -6.87 -11.61 -3.18
C ARG A 125 -8.07 -12.21 -3.91
N GLN A 126 -8.04 -12.22 -5.25
CA GLN A 126 -9.15 -12.66 -6.11
C GLN A 126 -10.46 -11.90 -5.81
N GLU A 127 -10.34 -10.63 -5.44
CA GLU A 127 -11.48 -9.75 -5.15
C GLU A 127 -11.98 -9.10 -6.44
N TRP A 128 -12.58 -9.90 -7.33
CA TRP A 128 -12.94 -9.50 -8.70
C TRP A 128 -13.87 -8.28 -8.80
N GLY A 129 -14.65 -8.02 -7.74
CA GLY A 129 -15.45 -6.81 -7.59
C GLY A 129 -14.61 -5.53 -7.46
N GLU A 130 -13.42 -5.62 -6.87
CA GLU A 130 -12.45 -4.52 -6.78
C GLU A 130 -11.52 -4.45 -8.01
N VAL A 131 -11.26 -5.58 -8.67
CA VAL A 131 -10.44 -5.64 -9.90
C VAL A 131 -11.11 -4.87 -11.04
N ARG A 132 -12.38 -5.17 -11.35
CA ARG A 132 -13.05 -4.64 -12.55
C ARG A 132 -13.10 -3.10 -12.61
N PRO A 133 -13.38 -2.36 -11.52
CA PRO A 133 -13.36 -0.90 -11.52
C PRO A 133 -11.98 -0.28 -11.79
N LEU A 134 -10.89 -1.01 -11.51
CA LEU A 134 -9.51 -0.53 -11.69
C LEU A 134 -8.99 -0.79 -13.12
N LEU A 135 -9.69 -1.58 -13.93
CA LEU A 135 -9.33 -1.85 -15.31
C LEU A 135 -10.03 -0.88 -16.26
N HIS A 136 -9.27 -0.13 -17.06
CA HIS A 136 -9.84 0.76 -18.07
C HIS A 136 -10.57 -0.04 -19.17
N PRO A 137 -11.72 0.41 -19.71
CA PRO A 137 -12.47 -0.30 -20.75
C PRO A 137 -11.61 -0.70 -21.97
N SER A 138 -10.73 0.19 -22.41
CA SER A 138 -9.79 0.01 -23.55
C SER A 138 -8.37 -0.40 -23.11
N LEU A 139 -8.22 -1.10 -21.98
CA LEU A 139 -6.93 -1.54 -21.44
C LEU A 139 -6.09 -2.34 -22.46
N HIS A 140 -4.80 -2.06 -22.52
CA HIS A 140 -3.78 -2.89 -23.18
C HIS A 140 -2.96 -3.64 -22.13
N TRP A 141 -2.99 -4.97 -22.16
CA TRP A 141 -2.31 -5.81 -21.18
C TRP A 141 -1.30 -6.71 -21.85
N THR A 142 -0.03 -6.58 -21.46
CA THR A 142 1.06 -7.45 -21.88
C THR A 142 1.71 -8.03 -20.64
N ASP A 143 1.61 -9.34 -20.45
CA ASP A 143 2.35 -10.09 -19.43
C ASP A 143 3.08 -11.26 -20.09
N ARG A 144 4.39 -11.10 -20.30
CA ARG A 144 5.25 -12.07 -21.00
C ARG A 144 4.72 -12.37 -22.41
N THR A 145 4.23 -13.58 -22.65
CA THR A 145 3.72 -14.05 -23.95
C THR A 145 2.23 -13.73 -24.14
N VAL A 146 1.55 -13.26 -23.09
CA VAL A 146 0.12 -12.95 -23.12
C VAL A 146 -0.05 -11.48 -23.48
N SER A 147 -0.76 -11.22 -24.58
CA SER A 147 -1.16 -9.87 -25.01
C SER A 147 -2.67 -9.82 -25.21
N LEU A 148 -3.35 -8.99 -24.43
CA LEU A 148 -4.82 -8.86 -24.41
C LEU A 148 -5.23 -7.40 -24.57
N ARG A 149 -6.43 -7.19 -25.14
CA ARG A 149 -7.05 -5.88 -25.26
C ARG A 149 -8.45 -5.87 -24.68
N GLY A 150 -8.76 -4.76 -24.02
CA GLY A 150 -10.05 -4.48 -23.41
C GLY A 150 -10.23 -5.15 -22.05
N ARG A 151 -10.96 -4.46 -21.18
CA ARG A 151 -11.22 -4.90 -19.80
C ARG A 151 -11.78 -6.32 -19.71
N SER A 152 -12.72 -6.68 -20.59
CA SER A 152 -13.42 -7.97 -20.51
C SER A 152 -12.49 -9.17 -20.77
N ALA A 153 -11.62 -9.07 -21.77
CA ALA A 153 -10.67 -10.12 -22.10
C ALA A 153 -9.61 -10.29 -21.00
N VAL A 154 -9.10 -9.16 -20.48
CA VAL A 154 -8.14 -9.16 -19.37
C VAL A 154 -8.75 -9.75 -18.11
N LEU A 155 -9.98 -9.35 -17.75
CA LEU A 155 -10.66 -9.86 -16.57
C LEU A 155 -10.88 -11.38 -16.66
N ALA A 156 -11.35 -11.88 -17.81
CA ALA A 156 -11.54 -13.32 -18.03
C ALA A 156 -10.22 -14.10 -17.91
N HIS A 157 -9.11 -13.55 -18.44
CA HIS A 157 -7.79 -14.15 -18.31
C HIS A 157 -7.32 -14.21 -16.85
N LEU A 158 -7.41 -13.08 -16.13
CA LEU A 158 -6.99 -12.99 -14.73
C LEU A 158 -7.79 -13.92 -13.82
N GLN A 159 -9.08 -14.15 -14.08
CA GLN A 159 -9.89 -15.11 -13.33
C GLN A 159 -9.36 -16.55 -13.42
N GLY A 160 -8.77 -16.93 -14.55
CA GLY A 160 -8.08 -18.22 -14.69
C GLY A 160 -6.62 -18.19 -14.23
N HIS A 161 -5.96 -17.03 -14.27
CA HIS A 161 -4.52 -16.86 -14.04
C HIS A 161 -4.24 -15.63 -13.14
N PRO A 162 -4.57 -15.67 -11.83
CA PRO A 162 -4.63 -14.51 -10.95
C PRO A 162 -3.26 -14.10 -10.36
N THR A 163 -2.17 -14.34 -11.08
CA THR A 163 -0.81 -14.08 -10.57
C THR A 163 0.02 -13.28 -11.58
N PRO A 164 -0.42 -12.06 -11.93
CA PRO A 164 0.34 -11.22 -12.81
C PRO A 164 1.65 -10.84 -12.13
N ARG A 165 2.70 -10.72 -12.93
CA ARG A 165 3.99 -10.25 -12.40
C ARG A 165 3.99 -8.72 -12.28
N PRO A 166 4.79 -8.14 -11.36
CA PRO A 166 4.91 -6.69 -11.18
C PRO A 166 5.15 -5.98 -12.52
N PRO A 167 4.35 -4.99 -12.93
CA PRO A 167 4.56 -4.35 -14.22
C PRO A 167 5.91 -3.61 -14.24
N ARG A 168 6.58 -3.61 -15.39
CA ARG A 168 7.73 -2.73 -15.67
C ARG A 168 7.29 -1.34 -16.10
N GLU A 169 6.14 -1.26 -16.75
CA GLU A 169 5.54 -0.01 -17.22
C GLU A 169 4.02 -0.07 -16.98
N VAL A 170 3.47 1.01 -16.44
CA VAL A 170 2.03 1.18 -16.19
C VAL A 170 1.62 2.57 -16.65
N GLU A 171 0.52 2.64 -17.41
CA GLU A 171 -0.17 3.89 -17.71
C GLU A 171 -1.55 3.88 -17.03
N VAL A 172 -1.88 4.98 -16.35
CA VAL A 172 -3.19 5.19 -15.72
C VAL A 172 -3.93 6.31 -16.44
N ARG A 173 -5.22 6.09 -16.72
CA ARG A 173 -6.16 7.08 -17.26
C ARG A 173 -7.44 7.05 -16.45
N ASP A 174 -7.94 8.22 -16.06
CA ASP A 174 -9.19 8.36 -15.30
C ASP A 174 -9.23 7.50 -14.02
N GLY A 175 -8.07 7.35 -13.35
CA GLY A 175 -7.93 6.52 -12.16
C GLY A 175 -7.96 5.01 -12.42
N GLN A 176 -7.90 4.57 -13.67
CA GLN A 176 -7.92 3.17 -14.08
C GLN A 176 -6.63 2.80 -14.84
N VAL A 177 -6.19 1.56 -14.70
CA VAL A 177 -5.05 1.03 -15.46
C VAL A 177 -5.45 0.94 -16.94
N TYR A 178 -4.79 1.74 -17.77
CA TYR A 178 -4.96 1.79 -19.23
C TYR A 178 -3.94 0.93 -19.96
N ARG A 179 -2.72 0.83 -19.43
CA ARG A 179 -1.67 -0.01 -19.99
C ARG A 179 -0.92 -0.72 -18.87
N TRP A 180 -0.69 -2.01 -19.04
CA TRP A 180 0.12 -2.84 -18.16
C TRP A 180 1.13 -3.61 -19.00
N VAL A 181 2.42 -3.41 -18.77
CA VAL A 181 3.49 -4.12 -19.48
C VAL A 181 4.44 -4.75 -18.48
N ARG A 182 4.66 -6.05 -18.64
CA ARG A 182 5.65 -6.84 -17.91
C ARG A 182 6.63 -7.52 -18.85
#